data_AF-V8N2L7-F1
#
_entry.id   AF-V8N2L7-F1
#
_cell.length_a   1.000
_cell.length_b   1.000
_cell.length_c   1.000
_cell.angle_alpha   90.00
_cell.angle_beta   90.00
_cell.angle_gamma   90.00
#
_symmetry.space_group_name_H-M   'P 1'
#
loop_
_entity.id
_entity.type
_entity.pdbx_description
1 polymer ?
#
loop_
_entity_poly.entity_id
_entity_poly.type
_entity_poly.pdbx_seq_one_letter_code
_entity_poly.pdbx_strand_id
1 'polypeptide(L)'
;MIMEDWDFLQLQCALYINSELSGIPLNMAPKKWTRGFVQRLKGKQGRFRGNLSGKRVDFSGRTVISPDPNLRIDEVAVPVHVAKILTFPEK
;
A
#
# COMPACT_ATOMS: atom_id res chain seq x y z
N MET A 1 26.65 31.25 9.14
CA MET A 1 25.38 31.25 9.90
C MET A 1 24.17 31.23 8.98
N ILE A 2 23.64 32.35 8.45
CA ILE A 2 22.39 32.34 7.64
C ILE A 2 22.46 31.44 6.39
N MET A 3 23.56 31.45 5.66
CA MET A 3 23.73 30.58 4.47
C MET A 3 23.79 29.10 4.84
N GLU A 4 24.46 28.74 5.94
CA GLU A 4 24.55 27.35 6.39
C GLU A 4 23.19 26.83 6.87
N ASP A 5 22.41 27.68 7.56
CA ASP A 5 21.04 27.35 7.97
C ASP A 5 20.11 27.19 6.77
N TRP A 6 20.30 28.00 5.72
CA TRP A 6 19.57 27.89 4.46
C TRP A 6 19.88 26.59 3.72
N ASP A 7 21.16 26.24 3.61
CA ASP A 7 21.60 24.98 2.98
C ASP A 7 21.07 23.76 3.75
N PHE A 8 21.06 23.84 5.08
CA PHE A 8 20.49 22.79 5.93
C PHE A 8 18.97 22.65 5.71
N LEU A 9 18.23 23.75 5.67
CA LEU A 9 16.79 23.74 5.41
C LEU A 9 16.49 23.17 4.03
N GLN A 10 17.22 23.60 3.00
CA GLN A 10 17.07 23.11 1.64
C GLN A 10 17.24 21.58 1.57
N LEU A 11 18.25 21.04 2.25
CA LEU A 11 18.48 19.61 2.30
C LEU A 11 17.35 18.86 3.01
N GLN A 12 16.83 19.37 4.14
CA GLN A 12 15.71 18.74 4.84
C GLN A 12 14.44 18.71 3.97
N CYS A 13 14.14 19.80 3.26
CA CYS A 13 13.03 19.84 2.31
C CYS A 13 13.21 18.84 1.17
N ALA A 14 14.43 18.74 0.62
CA ALA A 14 14.74 17.80 -0.46
C ALA A 14 14.57 16.33 0.00
N LEU A 15 15.11 15.98 1.17
CA LEU A 15 15.00 14.65 1.77
C LEU A 15 13.57 14.26 2.14
N TYR A 16 12.74 15.23 2.53
CA TYR A 16 11.32 15.01 2.79
C TYR A 16 10.57 14.55 1.53
N ILE A 17 10.88 15.17 0.38
CA ILE A 17 10.26 14.80 -0.91
C ILE A 17 10.86 13.50 -1.43
N ASN A 18 12.19 13.43 -1.52
CA ASN A 18 12.92 12.28 -2.03
C ASN A 18 14.08 11.92 -1.09
N SER A 19 13.88 10.86 -0.31
CA SER A 19 14.87 10.43 0.68
C SER A 19 16.06 9.66 0.09
N GLU A 20 16.01 9.32 -1.20
CA GLU A 20 17.08 8.61 -1.92
C GLU A 20 17.87 9.58 -2.83
N LEU A 21 17.88 10.87 -2.48
CA LEU A 21 18.67 11.86 -3.21
C LEU A 21 20.16 11.51 -3.12
N SER A 22 20.80 11.32 -4.28
CA SER A 22 22.25 11.10 -4.39
C SER A 22 23.03 12.40 -4.26
N GLY A 23 24.26 12.35 -3.75
CA GLY A 23 25.16 13.51 -3.69
C GLY A 23 25.07 14.33 -2.40
N ILE A 24 24.43 13.79 -1.35
CA ILE A 24 24.40 14.43 -0.03
C ILE A 24 25.78 14.30 0.63
N PRO A 25 26.38 15.42 1.10
CA PRO A 25 27.61 15.40 1.87
C PRO A 25 27.47 14.51 3.12
N LEU A 26 28.47 13.69 3.43
CA LEU A 26 28.46 12.73 4.56
C LEU A 26 28.17 13.39 5.92
N ASN A 27 28.62 14.63 6.12
CA ASN A 27 28.37 15.43 7.33
C ASN A 27 26.92 15.88 7.48
N MET A 28 26.15 15.92 6.40
CA MET A 28 24.74 16.31 6.36
C MET A 28 23.80 15.12 6.08
N ALA A 29 24.34 13.91 5.94
CA ALA A 29 23.55 12.71 5.70
C ALA A 29 22.63 12.40 6.90
N PRO A 30 21.35 12.03 6.66
CA PRO A 30 20.42 11.73 7.74
C PRO A 30 20.85 10.47 8.48
N LYS A 31 20.96 10.55 9.82
CA LYS A 31 21.32 9.43 10.70
C LYS A 31 20.30 8.28 10.70
N LYS A 32 19.06 8.54 10.30
CA LYS A 32 17.98 7.55 10.19
C LYS A 32 17.39 7.59 8.79
N TRP A 33 17.17 6.40 8.23
CA TRP A 33 16.49 6.25 6.95
C TRP A 33 15.02 6.64 7.09
N THR A 34 14.67 7.82 6.55
CA THR A 34 13.30 8.29 6.43
C THR A 34 12.72 7.89 5.09
N ARG A 35 11.44 7.50 5.03
CA ARG A 35 10.75 7.33 3.74
C ARG A 35 10.18 8.66 3.27
N GLY A 36 10.82 9.25 2.27
CA GLY A 36 10.34 10.43 1.57
C GLY A 36 9.00 10.20 0.86
N PHE A 37 8.37 11.28 0.42
CA PHE A 37 7.06 11.24 -0.24
C PHE A 37 7.08 10.35 -1.49
N VAL A 38 8.10 10.49 -2.34
CA VAL A 38 8.26 9.71 -3.57
C VAL A 38 8.34 8.21 -3.26
N GLN A 39 9.10 7.81 -2.23
CA GLN A 39 9.25 6.42 -1.79
C GLN A 39 7.93 5.81 -1.30
N ARG A 40 7.01 6.62 -0.77
CA ARG A 40 5.67 6.15 -0.37
C ARG A 40 4.75 5.94 -1.57
N LEU A 41 4.96 6.68 -2.64
CA LEU A 41 4.16 6.58 -3.86
C LEU A 41 4.65 5.45 -4.79
N LYS A 42 5.96 5.35 -5.01
CA LYS A 42 6.57 4.39 -5.95
C LYS A 42 6.78 2.99 -5.35
N GLY A 43 7.02 2.02 -6.22
CA GLY A 43 7.39 0.66 -5.84
C GLY A 43 6.20 -0.29 -5.62
N LYS A 44 6.50 -1.57 -5.37
CA LYS A 44 5.50 -2.65 -5.24
C LYS A 44 4.54 -2.42 -4.07
N GLN A 45 5.05 -1.91 -2.96
CA GLN A 45 4.29 -1.58 -1.75
C GLN A 45 3.93 -0.08 -1.67
N GLY A 46 4.19 0.69 -2.75
CA GLY A 46 3.82 2.10 -2.83
C GLY A 46 2.33 2.29 -3.06
N ARG A 47 1.82 3.51 -2.83
CA ARG A 47 0.37 3.80 -2.91
C ARG A 47 -0.23 3.53 -4.28
N PHE A 48 0.47 3.86 -5.38
CA PHE A 48 -0.09 3.64 -6.72
C PHE A 48 -0.40 2.16 -6.96
N ARG A 49 0.56 1.28 -6.69
CA ARG A 49 0.39 -0.15 -6.96
C ARG A 49 -0.32 -0.90 -5.84
N GLY A 50 0.02 -0.60 -4.59
CA GLY A 50 -0.48 -1.31 -3.41
C GLY A 50 -1.88 -0.86 -2.95
N ASN A 51 -2.34 0.32 -3.35
CA ASN A 51 -3.62 0.86 -2.88
C ASN A 51 -4.58 1.24 -4.01
N LEU A 52 -4.08 1.67 -5.17
CA LEU A 52 -4.95 2.05 -6.29
C LEU A 52 -5.13 0.89 -7.29
N SER A 53 -4.07 0.18 -7.67
CA SER A 53 -4.18 -0.97 -8.58
C SER A 53 -4.63 -2.27 -7.90
N GLY A 54 -4.47 -2.40 -6.59
CA GLY A 54 -4.80 -3.62 -5.85
C GLY A 54 -5.16 -3.33 -4.40
N LYS A 55 -6.39 -2.86 -4.17
CA LYS A 55 -6.90 -2.56 -2.83
C LYS A 55 -7.54 -3.81 -2.19
N ARG A 56 -7.51 -3.87 -0.86
CA ARG A 56 -8.41 -4.76 -0.11
C ARG A 56 -9.84 -4.27 -0.23
N VAL A 57 -10.77 -5.20 -0.42
CA VAL A 57 -12.19 -4.94 -0.62
C VAL A 57 -12.99 -5.58 0.49
N ASP A 58 -14.03 -4.89 0.92
CA ASP A 58 -15.01 -5.39 1.87
C ASP A 58 -16.01 -6.33 1.14
N PHE A 59 -16.83 -7.06 1.90
CA PHE A 59 -17.83 -8.00 1.35
C PHE A 59 -17.24 -9.10 0.44
N SER A 60 -16.06 -9.61 0.79
CA SER A 60 -15.41 -10.73 0.10
C SER A 60 -15.12 -11.89 1.05
N GLY A 61 -15.13 -13.13 0.54
CA GLY A 61 -14.83 -14.35 1.30
C GLY A 61 -13.81 -15.22 0.60
N ARG A 62 -13.05 -16.03 1.36
CA ARG A 62 -12.08 -17.00 0.85
C ARG A 62 -12.16 -18.29 1.64
N THR A 63 -12.24 -19.43 0.95
CA THR A 63 -12.25 -20.76 1.56
C THR A 63 -11.55 -21.78 0.64
N VAL A 64 -11.30 -22.97 1.17
CA VAL A 64 -10.77 -24.12 0.41
C VAL A 64 -11.85 -24.68 -0.51
N ILE A 65 -11.47 -25.08 -1.72
CA ILE A 65 -12.37 -25.71 -2.71
C ILE A 65 -12.44 -27.22 -2.51
N SER A 66 -13.57 -27.82 -2.83
CA SER A 66 -13.78 -29.28 -2.85
C SER A 66 -14.68 -29.67 -4.02
N PRO A 67 -14.45 -30.83 -4.67
CA PRO A 67 -15.27 -31.26 -5.80
C PRO A 67 -16.67 -31.70 -5.35
N ASP A 68 -17.70 -31.30 -6.09
CA ASP A 68 -19.08 -31.79 -5.91
C ASP A 68 -19.71 -32.05 -7.30
N PRO A 69 -20.03 -33.31 -7.65
CA PRO A 69 -20.59 -33.67 -8.95
C PRO A 69 -22.08 -33.30 -9.12
N ASN A 70 -22.78 -32.92 -8.05
CA ASN A 70 -24.21 -32.60 -8.12
C ASN A 70 -24.48 -31.12 -8.46
N LEU A 71 -23.46 -30.27 -8.45
CA LEU A 71 -23.58 -28.86 -8.81
C LEU A 71 -23.55 -28.65 -10.33
N ARG A 72 -24.33 -27.67 -10.79
CA ARG A 72 -24.29 -27.23 -12.19
C ARG A 72 -23.05 -26.38 -12.45
N ILE A 73 -22.70 -26.19 -13.73
CA ILE A 73 -21.50 -25.45 -14.16
C ILE A 73 -21.55 -23.97 -13.74
N ASP A 74 -22.74 -23.41 -13.61
CA ASP A 74 -23.03 -22.03 -13.23
C ASP A 74 -23.20 -21.83 -11.71
N GLU A 75 -23.10 -22.89 -10.90
CA GLU A 75 -23.33 -22.86 -9.46
C GLU A 75 -22.03 -22.89 -8.66
N VAL A 76 -22.05 -22.25 -7.47
CA VAL A 76 -20.99 -22.36 -6.47
C VAL A 76 -21.60 -22.55 -5.09
N ALA A 77 -21.14 -23.59 -4.38
CA ALA A 77 -21.58 -23.85 -3.01
C ALA A 77 -20.91 -22.86 -2.05
N VAL A 78 -21.73 -22.12 -1.29
CA VAL A 78 -21.25 -21.19 -0.25
C VAL A 78 -21.57 -21.77 1.13
N PRO A 79 -20.59 -21.92 2.04
CA PRO A 79 -20.85 -22.38 3.40
C PRO A 79 -21.83 -21.46 4.14
N VAL A 80 -22.74 -22.06 4.91
CA VAL A 80 -23.77 -21.33 5.69
C VAL A 80 -23.16 -20.26 6.60
N HIS A 81 -21.98 -20.52 7.18
CA HIS A 81 -21.29 -19.54 8.02
C HIS A 81 -20.87 -18.29 7.23
N VAL A 82 -20.37 -18.45 6.01
CA VAL A 82 -19.96 -17.34 5.14
C VAL A 82 -21.18 -16.57 4.64
N ALA A 83 -22.23 -17.28 4.22
CA ALA A 83 -23.48 -16.68 3.75
C ALA A 83 -24.19 -15.82 4.81
N LYS A 84 -24.03 -16.15 6.10
CA LYS A 84 -24.58 -15.34 7.20
C LYS A 84 -23.82 -14.04 7.47
N ILE A 85 -22.56 -13.94 7.03
CA ILE A 85 -21.70 -12.77 7.24
C ILE A 85 -21.81 -11.82 6.05
N LEU A 86 -21.87 -12.35 4.83
CA LEU A 86 -21.99 -11.55 3.61
C LEU A 86 -23.44 -11.04 3.48
N THR A 87 -23.59 -9.71 3.38
CA THR A 87 -24.90 -9.06 3.27
C THR A 87 -25.00 -8.31 1.94
N PHE A 88 -26.23 -8.17 1.45
CA PHE A 88 -26.55 -7.40 0.26
C PHE A 88 -27.66 -6.39 0.59
N PRO A 89 -27.50 -5.10 0.22
CA PRO A 89 -28.53 -4.10 0.45
C PRO A 89 -29.68 -4.27 -0.58
N GLU A 90 -30.81 -4.79 -0.14
CA GLU A 90 -32.05 -4.85 -0.91
C GLU A 90 -32.83 -3.53 -0.81
N LYS A 91 -33.50 -3.11 -1.89
CA LYS A 91 -34.27 -1.85 -1.97
C LYS A 91 -35.76 -2.10 -1.79
#